data_AF-A0A1V4QBR1-F1
#
_entry.id   AF-A0A1V4QBR1-F1
#
_cell.length_a   1.000
_cell.length_b   1.000
_cell.length_c   1.000
_cell.angle_alpha   90.00
_cell.angle_beta   90.00
_cell.angle_gamma   90.00
#
_symmetry.space_group_name_H-M   'P 1'
#
loop_
_entity.id
_entity.type
_entity.pdbx_description
1 polymer ?
#
loop_
_entity_poly.entity_id
_entity_poly.type
_entity_poly.pdbx_seq_one_letter_code
_entity_poly.pdbx_strand_id
1 'polypeptide(L)' 'MFGRFTRDDKMLLAFATQEAADLEHHRLGNDHLILGMLCNARTPLYGVLTEAGLNLIDARDASRAYHDENDTDDDAAAEQ' A
#
# COMPACT_ATOMS: atom_id res chain seq x y z
N MET A 1 6.74 6.65 19.53
CA MET A 1 5.55 6.02 18.87
C MET A 1 5.81 4.59 18.37
N PHE A 2 7.04 4.21 18.01
CA PHE A 2 7.40 2.87 17.46
C PHE A 2 7.46 1.69 18.46
N GLY A 3 7.16 1.89 19.75
CA GLY A 3 7.25 0.84 20.76
C GLY A 3 6.10 -0.17 20.76
N ARG A 4 5.06 0.03 19.92
CA ARG A 4 3.85 -0.80 19.86
C ARG A 4 3.74 -1.67 18.61
N PHE A 5 4.59 -1.44 17.60
CA PHE A 5 4.54 -2.21 16.36
C PHE A 5 5.27 -3.54 16.52
N THR A 6 4.54 -4.60 16.22
CA THR A 6 5.08 -5.96 16.14
C THR A 6 6.05 -6.08 14.96
N ARG A 7 6.73 -7.22 14.86
CA ARG A 7 7.59 -7.51 13.70
C ARG A 7 6.78 -7.57 12.41
N ASP A 8 5.57 -8.11 12.48
CA ASP A 8 4.69 -8.24 11.32
C ASP A 8 4.15 -6.87 10.87
N ASP A 9 3.85 -5.96 11.79
CA ASP A 9 3.46 -4.58 11.46
C ASP A 9 4.58 -3.82 10.73
N LYS A 10 5.83 -4.02 11.16
CA LYS A 10 7.00 -3.43 10.49
C LYS A 10 7.21 -4.02 9.09
N MET A 11 6.98 -5.32 8.92
CA MET A 11 7.04 -5.96 7.60
C MET A 11 5.91 -5.49 6.68
N LEU A 12 4.69 -5.33 7.19
CA LEU A 12 3.56 -4.76 6.45
C LEU A 12 3.91 -3.37 5.93
N LEU A 13 4.45 -2.50 6.78
CA LEU A 13 4.87 -1.16 6.37
C LEU A 13 5.98 -1.22 5.30
N ALA A 14 6.95 -2.13 5.45
CA ALA A 14 7.98 -2.31 4.44
C ALA A 14 7.41 -2.75 3.09
N PHE A 15 6.45 -3.69 3.09
CA PHE A 15 5.75 -4.09 1.87
C PHE A 15 4.94 -2.94 1.28
N ALA A 16 4.17 -2.21 2.09
CA ALA A 16 3.38 -1.08 1.62
C ALA A 16 4.26 -0.01 0.95
N THR A 17 5.42 0.31 1.53
CA THR A 17 6.38 1.23 0.92
C THR A 17 6.99 0.67 -0.37
N GLN A 18 7.28 -0.63 -0.41
CA GLN A 18 7.76 -1.28 -1.63
C GLN A 18 6.72 -1.22 -2.75
N GLU A 19 5.45 -1.47 -2.44
CA GLU A 19 4.35 -1.39 -3.42
C GLU A 19 4.17 0.02 -3.98
N ALA A 20 4.26 1.05 -3.14
CA ALA A 20 4.23 2.44 -3.59
C ALA A 20 5.39 2.73 -4.55
N ALA A 21 6.61 2.28 -4.20
CA ALA A 21 7.79 2.46 -5.05
C ALA A 21 7.69 1.68 -6.38
N ASP A 22 7.21 0.44 -6.35
CA ASP A 22 7.05 -0.42 -7.52
C ASP A 22 5.97 0.11 -8.48
N LEU A 23 4.98 0.82 -7.95
CA LEU A 23 3.95 1.52 -8.72
C LEU A 23 4.37 2.94 -9.11
N GLU A 24 5.57 3.38 -8.75
CA GLU A 24 6.09 4.74 -8.98
C GLU A 24 5.26 5.84 -8.30
N HIS A 25 4.52 5.50 -7.24
CA HIS A 25 3.74 6.45 -6.44
C HIS A 25 4.61 7.09 -5.35
N HIS A 26 4.64 8.42 -5.32
CA HIS A 26 5.49 9.20 -4.41
C HIS A 26 4.94 9.29 -2.97
N ARG A 27 3.65 8.97 -2.76
CA ARG A 27 2.98 9.05 -1.46
C ARG A 27 2.46 7.69 -1.00
N LEU A 28 2.75 7.35 0.25
CA LEU A 28 2.18 6.16 0.89
C LEU A 28 0.71 6.40 1.30
N GLY A 29 -0.23 5.83 0.55
CA GLY A 29 -1.66 5.85 0.81
C GLY A 29 -2.19 4.64 1.59
N ASN A 30 -3.49 4.64 1.87
CA ASN A 30 -4.21 3.53 2.50
C ASN A 30 -4.32 2.30 1.58
N ASP A 31 -4.41 2.52 0.28
CA ASP A 31 -4.32 1.52 -0.78
C ASP A 31 -3.00 0.73 -0.67
N HIS A 32 -1.86 1.41 -0.55
CA HIS A 32 -0.57 0.76 -0.36
C HIS A 32 -0.47 -0.03 0.94
N LEU A 33 -1.13 0.42 2.02
CA LEU A 33 -1.21 -0.38 3.26
C LEU A 33 -1.97 -1.68 3.04
N ILE A 34 -3.06 -1.66 2.26
CA ILE A 34 -3.82 -2.86 1.89
C ILE A 34 -2.97 -3.78 1.02
N LEU A 35 -2.23 -3.25 0.04
CA LEU A 35 -1.27 -4.03 -0.75
C LEU A 35 -0.22 -4.68 0.16
N GLY A 36 0.35 -3.93 1.12
CA GLY A 36 1.29 -4.47 2.10
C GLY A 36 0.71 -5.59 2.98
N MET A 37 -0.59 -5.53 3.31
CA MET A 37 -1.30 -6.62 4.00
C MET A 37 -1.44 -7.86 3.11
N LEU A 38 -1.79 -7.67 1.83
CA LEU A 38 -1.94 -8.73 0.84
C LEU A 38 -0.61 -9.41 0.45
N CYS A 39 0.52 -8.71 0.60
CA CYS A 39 1.86 -9.27 0.38
C CYS A 39 2.32 -10.25 1.47
N ASN A 40 1.65 -10.30 2.63
CA ASN A 40 2.03 -11.17 3.74
C ASN A 40 0.95 -12.21 4.09
N ALA A 41 0.97 -13.32 3.35
CA ALA A 41 0.06 -14.46 3.53
C ALA A 41 0.14 -15.17 4.89
N ARG A 42 1.09 -14.80 5.75
CA ARG A 42 1.23 -15.36 7.11
C ARG A 42 0.38 -14.63 8.15
N THR A 43 -0.23 -13.50 7.80
CA THR A 43 -0.99 -12.66 8.74
C THR A 43 -2.49 -12.99 8.70
N PRO A 44 -3.22 -12.81 9.82
CA PRO A 44 -4.68 -12.94 9.82
C PRO A 44 -5.37 -11.96 8.86
N LEU A 45 -4.77 -10.79 8.64
CA LEU A 45 -5.31 -9.77 7.73
C LEU A 45 -5.39 -10.26 6.30
N TYR A 46 -4.39 -11.02 5.84
CA TYR A 46 -4.44 -11.64 4.52
C TYR A 46 -5.70 -12.50 4.36
N GLY A 47 -5.97 -13.39 5.33
CA GLY A 47 -7.16 -14.23 5.33
C GLY A 47 -8.45 -13.41 5.21
N VAL A 48 -8.63 -12.42 6.09
CA VAL A 48 -9.80 -11.53 6.09
C VAL A 48 -10.00 -10.82 4.75
N LEU A 49 -8.93 -10.29 4.15
CA LEU A 49 -9.01 -9.59 2.86
C LEU A 49 -9.35 -10.56 1.72
N THR A 50 -8.72 -11.74 1.70
CA THR A 50 -9.02 -12.76 0.67
C THR A 50 -10.42 -13.37 0.80
N GLU A 51 -10.93 -13.54 2.02
CA GLU A 51 -12.31 -13.95 2.28
C GLU A 51 -13.33 -12.90 1.82
N ALA A 52 -12.95 -11.62 1.86
CA ALA A 52 -13.73 -10.53 1.28
C ALA A 52 -13.61 -10.43 -0.26
N GLY A 53 -12.85 -11.33 -0.90
CA GLY A 53 -12.68 -11.39 -2.36
C GLY A 53 -11.55 -10.51 -2.90
N LEU A 54 -10.74 -9.89 -2.04
CA LEU A 54 -9.59 -9.10 -2.47
C LEU A 54 -8.39 -10.01 -2.77
N ASN A 55 -7.66 -9.70 -3.84
CA ASN A 55 -6.37 -10.31 -4.11
C ASN A 55 -5.36 -9.23 -4.55
N LEU A 56 -4.08 -9.56 -4.46
CA LEU A 56 -3.00 -8.60 -4.69
C LEU A 56 -3.00 -8.02 -6.11
N ILE A 57 -3.35 -8.83 -7.11
CA ILE A 57 -3.30 -8.41 -8.52
C ILE A 57 -4.38 -7.36 -8.76
N ASP A 58 -5.63 -7.68 -8.46
CA ASP A 58 -6.75 -6.76 -8.68
C ASP A 58 -6.62 -5.49 -7.83
N ALA A 59 -6.07 -5.61 -6.60
CA ALA A 59 -5.82 -4.47 -5.74
C ALA A 59 -4.73 -3.53 -6.30
N ARG A 60 -3.69 -4.07 -6.93
CA ARG A 60 -2.66 -3.26 -7.61
C ARG A 60 -3.24 -2.53 -8.80
N ASP A 61 -4.02 -3.22 -9.62
CA ASP A 61 -4.66 -2.63 -10.80
C ASP A 61 -5.61 -1.50 -10.39
N ALA A 62 -6.39 -1.69 -9.32
CA ALA A 62 -7.26 -0.67 -8.78
C ALA A 62 -6.49 0.54 -8.20
N SER A 63 -5.38 0.31 -7.49
CA SER A 63 -4.52 1.39 -6.97
C SER A 63 -3.93 2.19 -8.12
N ARG A 64 -3.35 1.54 -9.13
CA ARG A 64 -2.81 2.22 -10.32
C ARG A 64 -3.89 3.06 -11.02
N ALA A 65 -5.04 2.47 -11.33
CA ALA A 65 -6.12 3.20 -11.99
C ALA A 65 -6.60 4.42 -11.18
N TYR A 66 -6.66 4.30 -9.85
CA TYR A 66 -7.02 5.41 -8.98
C TYR A 66 -5.98 6.54 -9.03
N HIS A 67 -4.68 6.24 -8.95
CA HIS A 67 -3.64 7.27 -9.03
C HIS A 67 -3.54 7.87 -10.43
N ASP A 68 -3.64 7.09 -11.51
CA ASP A 68 -3.69 7.61 -12.89
C ASP A 68 -4.83 8.64 -13.10
N GLU A 69 -5.97 8.43 -12.45
CA GLU A 69 -7.13 9.34 -12.53
C GLU A 69 -7.03 10.55 -11.58
N ASN A 70 -6.22 10.45 -10.52
CA ASN A 70 -6.17 11.42 -9.43
C ASN A 70 -4.78 12.06 -9.22
N ASP A 71 -3.81 11.77 -10.09
CA ASP A 71 -2.48 12.38 -10.07
C ASP A 71 -2.61 13.86 -10.42
N THR A 72 -2.96 14.66 -9.41
CA THR A 72 -2.61 16.06 -9.38
C THR A 72 -1.12 16.10 -9.12
N ASP A 73 -0.33 16.38 -10.14
CA ASP A 73 1.09 16.74 -10.07
C ASP A 73 1.38 17.57 -8.79
N ASP A 74 1.81 16.92 -7.71
CA ASP A 74 2.20 17.57 -6.44
C ASP A 74 3.70 17.93 -6.48
N ASP A 75 4.23 18.18 -7.69
CA ASP A 75 5.55 18.78 -7.95
C ASP A 75 5.46 20.32 -8.12
N ALA A 76 4.34 20.94 -7.72
CA ALA A 76 4.17 22.40 -7.75
C ALA A 76 4.59 23.14 -6.46
N ALA A 77 5.14 22.46 -5.44
CA ALA A 77 5.33 23.06 -4.11
C ALA A 77 6.75 22.99 -3.51
N ALA A 78 7.80 22.84 -4.33
CA ALA A 78 9.20 22.86 -3.87
C ALA A 78 10.05 24.05 -4.37
N GLU A 79 9.43 25.13 -4.86
CA GLU A 79 10.12 26.41 -5.10
C GLU A 79 9.47 27.54 -4.27
N GLN A 80 9.97 27.75 -3.05
CA GLN A 80 9.92 29.02 -2.32
C GLN A 80 11.24 29.23 -1.56
#